data_AF-Q3E7T9-F1
#
_entry.id   AF-Q3E7T9-F1
#
_cell.length_a   1.000
_cell.length_b   1.000
_cell.length_c   1.000
_cell.angle_alpha   90.00
_cell.angle_beta   90.00
_cell.angle_gamma   90.00
#
_symmetry.space_group_name_H-M   'P 1'
#
loop_
_entity.id
_entity.type
_entity.pdbx_description
1 polymer ?
#
loop_
_entity_poly.entity_id
_entity_poly.type
_entity_poly.pdbx_seq_one_letter_code
_entity_poly.pdbx_strand_id
1 'polypeptide(L)'
;MVQHMNDKVDGTSYSFCRMKIEDYLYGKKLHQPLGKKVETMSQDDWNILYRQVLDVIRLTISKNIAHNVAKEKSPDGLMKVLSDIYKKPSTNNTVISHEETISIEDGRW
;
A
#
# COMPACT_ATOMS: atom_id res chain seq x y z
N MET A 1 13.49 -14.67 -12.84
CA MET A 1 12.47 -13.63 -13.12
C MET A 1 12.52 -12.60 -12.00
N VAL A 2 13.28 -11.51 -12.19
CA VAL A 2 13.27 -10.36 -11.29
C VAL A 2 12.69 -9.22 -12.12
N GLN A 3 11.38 -8.96 -11.96
CA GLN A 3 10.74 -7.82 -12.60
C GLN A 3 11.10 -6.58 -11.80
N HIS A 4 11.84 -5.68 -12.46
CA HIS A 4 12.19 -4.36 -12.00
C HIS A 4 10.87 -3.56 -11.88
N MET A 5 10.45 -3.23 -10.66
CA MET A 5 9.35 -2.30 -10.43
C MET A 5 9.85 -0.90 -10.81
N ASN A 6 9.48 -0.45 -12.00
CA ASN A 6 9.88 0.83 -12.56
C ASN A 6 8.88 1.90 -12.08
N ASP A 7 9.15 2.47 -10.90
CA ASP A 7 8.37 3.44 -10.11
C ASP A 7 8.19 4.83 -10.76
N LYS A 8 8.10 4.94 -12.08
CA LYS A 8 7.79 6.20 -12.76
C LYS A 8 6.52 6.02 -13.59
N VAL A 9 5.37 6.44 -13.02
CA VAL A 9 4.17 7.02 -13.70
C VAL A 9 2.81 6.53 -13.15
N ASP A 10 2.69 5.36 -12.48
CA ASP A 10 1.36 4.78 -12.26
C ASP A 10 0.70 5.07 -10.89
N GLY A 11 -0.60 5.35 -10.92
CA GLY A 11 -1.44 5.39 -9.73
C GLY A 11 -1.67 3.97 -9.18
N THR A 12 -0.63 3.34 -8.65
CA THR A 12 -0.76 2.06 -7.95
C THR A 12 -1.71 2.24 -6.76
N SER A 13 -2.93 1.72 -6.91
CA SER A 13 -3.98 1.80 -5.89
C SER A 13 -3.61 0.96 -4.66
N TYR A 14 -4.01 1.42 -3.47
CA TYR A 14 -3.89 0.64 -2.23
C TYR A 14 -4.40 -0.80 -2.40
N SER A 15 -5.52 -0.97 -3.12
CA SER A 15 -6.09 -2.27 -3.43
C SER A 15 -5.14 -3.17 -4.22
N PHE A 16 -4.43 -2.63 -5.22
CA PHE A 16 -3.46 -3.41 -5.99
C PHE A 16 -2.24 -3.81 -5.14
N CYS A 17 -1.70 -2.88 -4.35
CA CYS A 17 -0.59 -3.15 -3.45
C CYS A 17 -0.97 -4.24 -2.41
N ARG A 18 -2.14 -4.07 -1.78
CA ARG A 18 -2.68 -5.02 -0.82
C ARG A 18 -2.89 -6.40 -1.44
N MET A 19 -3.49 -6.48 -2.61
CA MET A 19 -3.69 -7.73 -3.34
C MET A 19 -2.36 -8.45 -3.62
N LYS A 20 -1.33 -7.74 -4.10
CA LYS A 20 0.00 -8.32 -4.34
C LYS A 20 0.64 -8.90 -3.07
N ILE A 21 0.51 -8.18 -1.96
CA ILE A 21 1.03 -8.62 -0.66
C ILE A 21 0.25 -9.86 -0.18
N GLU A 22 -1.08 -9.82 -0.21
CA GLU A 22 -1.95 -10.93 0.20
C GLU A 22 -1.69 -12.20 -0.63
N ASP A 23 -1.62 -12.09 -1.96
CA ASP A 23 -1.32 -13.21 -2.87
C ASP A 23 0.07 -13.79 -2.62
N TYR A 24 1.08 -12.93 -2.40
CA TYR A 24 2.44 -13.38 -2.11
C TYR A 24 2.50 -14.15 -0.79
N LEU A 25 1.87 -13.62 0.26
CA LEU A 25 1.80 -14.26 1.57
C LEU A 25 1.02 -15.59 1.51
N TYR A 26 -0.05 -15.65 0.73
CA TYR A 26 -0.80 -16.89 0.51
C TYR A 26 0.08 -17.95 -0.16
N GLY A 27 0.79 -17.59 -1.23
CA GLY A 27 1.72 -18.49 -1.93
C GLY A 27 2.88 -18.98 -1.05
N LYS A 28 3.27 -18.22 -0.03
CA LYS A 28 4.30 -18.60 0.96
C LYS A 28 3.76 -19.31 2.20
N LYS A 29 2.43 -19.53 2.30
CA LYS A 29 1.75 -20.02 3.52
C LYS A 29 1.98 -19.13 4.75
N LEU A 30 2.18 -17.83 4.52
CA LEU A 30 2.43 -16.79 5.54
C LEU A 30 1.24 -15.83 5.70
N HIS A 31 0.04 -16.21 5.27
CA HIS A 31 -1.14 -15.34 5.32
C HIS A 31 -1.80 -15.27 6.72
N GLN A 32 -1.53 -16.24 7.60
CA GLN A 32 -2.18 -16.34 8.92
C GLN A 32 -2.01 -15.08 9.79
N PRO A 33 -0.84 -14.41 9.84
CA PRO A 33 -0.64 -13.22 10.66
C PRO A 33 -1.42 -11.96 10.23
N LEU A 34 -2.09 -11.96 9.08
CA LEU A 34 -3.02 -10.90 8.69
C LEU A 34 -4.40 -11.04 9.34
N GLY A 35 -4.66 -12.18 9.99
CA GLY A 35 -5.90 -12.47 10.70
C GLY A 35 -5.68 -12.64 12.20
N LYS A 36 -6.47 -13.52 12.81
CA LYS A 36 -6.34 -13.85 14.23
C LYS A 36 -5.38 -15.03 14.42
N LYS A 37 -4.61 -15.00 15.51
CA LYS A 37 -3.79 -16.13 15.96
C LYS A 37 -4.67 -17.37 16.15
N VAL A 38 -4.22 -18.51 15.64
CA VAL A 38 -4.88 -19.81 15.87
C VAL A 38 -4.57 -20.28 17.30
N GLU A 39 -5.59 -20.73 18.04
CA GLU A 39 -5.45 -21.11 19.46
C GLU A 39 -4.41 -22.21 19.70
N THR A 40 -4.24 -23.12 18.73
CA THR A 40 -3.27 -24.23 18.79
C THR A 40 -1.82 -23.80 18.60
N MET A 41 -1.56 -22.55 18.20
CA MET A 41 -0.23 -22.06 17.88
C MET A 41 0.47 -21.48 19.11
N SER A 42 1.75 -21.84 19.30
CA SER A 42 2.56 -21.25 20.37
C SER A 42 2.73 -19.74 20.15
N GLN A 43 2.99 -18.99 21.22
CA GLN A 43 3.26 -17.56 21.08
C GLN A 43 4.57 -17.31 20.32
N ASP A 44 5.57 -18.18 20.47
CA ASP A 44 6.85 -18.06 19.79
C ASP A 44 6.72 -18.30 18.29
N ASP A 45 5.99 -19.34 17.88
CA ASP A 45 5.71 -19.60 16.46
C ASP A 45 4.91 -18.44 15.85
N TRP A 46 3.92 -17.93 16.59
CA TRP A 46 3.17 -16.76 16.15
C TRP A 46 4.07 -15.54 15.95
N ASN A 47 4.98 -15.26 16.89
CA ASN A 47 5.92 -14.14 16.79
C ASN A 47 6.89 -14.30 15.62
N ILE A 48 7.33 -15.52 15.32
CA ILE A 48 8.19 -15.82 14.16
C ILE A 48 7.42 -15.55 12.86
N LEU A 49 6.20 -16.08 12.73
CA LEU A 49 5.36 -15.84 11.55
C LEU A 49 5.08 -14.34 11.38
N TYR A 50 4.76 -13.65 12.46
CA TYR A 50 4.51 -12.21 12.46
C TYR A 50 5.73 -11.44 11.94
N ARG A 51 6.94 -11.78 12.41
CA ARG A 51 8.19 -11.18 11.93
C ARG A 51 8.44 -11.47 10.45
N GLN A 52 8.21 -12.69 9.99
CA GLN A 52 8.34 -13.05 8.58
C GLN A 52 7.42 -12.22 7.69
N VAL A 53 6.17 -12.02 8.10
CA VAL A 53 5.23 -11.16 7.38
C VAL A 53 5.69 -9.71 7.35
N LEU A 54 6.16 -9.16 8.49
CA LEU A 54 6.74 -7.81 8.55
C LEU A 54 7.90 -7.65 7.56
N ASP A 55 8.81 -8.63 7.52
CA ASP A 55 9.99 -8.59 6.66
C ASP A 55 9.61 -8.67 5.18
N VAL A 56 8.66 -9.54 4.82
CA VAL A 56 8.13 -9.64 3.45
C VAL A 56 7.50 -8.33 2.99
N ILE A 57 6.67 -7.71 3.83
CA ILE A 57 6.02 -6.43 3.51
C ILE A 57 7.09 -5.36 3.31
N ARG A 58 8.06 -5.25 4.23
CA ARG A 58 9.16 -4.27 4.12
C ARG A 58 10.02 -4.46 2.87
N LEU A 59 10.28 -5.70 2.47
CA LEU A 59 11.02 -6.02 1.24
C LEU A 59 10.25 -5.66 -0.04
N THR A 60 8.91 -5.65 0.01
CA THR A 60 8.05 -5.32 -1.12
C THR A 60 7.83 -3.81 -1.27
N ILE A 61 8.11 -3.05 -0.22
CA ILE A 61 7.86 -1.61 -0.17
C ILE A 61 8.99 -0.82 -0.86
N SER A 62 8.60 0.13 -1.70
CA SER A 62 9.51 1.05 -2.38
C SER A 62 10.21 2.02 -1.41
N LYS A 63 11.42 2.45 -1.80
CA LYS A 63 12.32 3.25 -0.95
C LYS A 63 11.71 4.57 -0.48
N ASN A 64 10.81 5.17 -1.26
CA ASN A 64 10.18 6.46 -0.97
C ASN A 64 9.26 6.42 0.26
N ILE A 65 8.73 5.26 0.65
CA ILE A 65 7.84 5.13 1.82
C ILE A 65 8.43 4.25 2.93
N ALA A 66 9.64 3.71 2.73
CA ALA A 66 10.36 2.87 3.70
C ALA A 66 10.44 3.50 5.10
N HIS A 67 10.62 4.82 5.17
CA HIS A 67 10.72 5.56 6.44
C HIS A 67 9.41 5.60 7.24
N ASN A 68 8.27 5.59 6.55
CA ASN A 68 6.94 5.57 7.19
C ASN A 68 6.66 4.20 7.79
N VAL A 69 7.03 3.14 7.06
CA VAL A 69 6.78 1.76 7.48
C VAL A 69 7.81 1.19 8.46
N ALA A 70 9.01 1.78 8.53
CA ALA A 70 10.07 1.30 9.43
C ALA A 70 9.67 1.34 10.91
N LYS A 71 8.80 2.28 11.29
CA LYS A 71 8.34 2.44 12.68
C LYS A 71 7.30 1.39 13.09
N GLU A 72 6.60 0.82 12.12
CA GLU A 72 5.54 -0.15 12.37
C GLU A 72 6.12 -1.50 12.77
N LYS A 73 5.57 -2.04 13.86
CA LYS A 73 5.96 -3.34 14.43
C LYS A 73 4.87 -4.39 14.28
N SER A 74 3.77 -4.06 13.58
CA SER A 74 2.62 -4.92 13.31
C SER A 74 2.26 -4.92 11.82
N PRO A 75 1.89 -6.08 11.22
CA PRO A 75 1.30 -6.14 9.89
C PRO A 75 0.06 -5.25 9.77
N ASP A 76 -0.79 -5.17 10.80
CA ASP A 76 -1.94 -4.25 10.81
C ASP A 76 -1.52 -2.79 10.71
N GLY A 77 -0.50 -2.39 11.49
CA GLY A 77 0.06 -1.04 11.46
C GLY A 77 0.68 -0.73 10.10
N LEU A 78 1.43 -1.68 9.52
CA LEU A 78 1.96 -1.56 8.17
C LEU A 78 0.85 -1.39 7.13
N MET A 79 -0.20 -2.22 7.17
CA MET A 79 -1.35 -2.12 6.26
C MET A 79 -2.06 -0.78 6.39
N LYS A 80 -2.19 -0.25 7.62
CA LYS A 80 -2.75 1.06 7.87
C LYS A 80 -1.89 2.17 7.25
N VAL A 81 -0.57 2.17 7.49
CA VAL A 81 0.35 3.15 6.91
C VAL A 81 0.32 3.11 5.38
N LEU A 82 0.29 1.91 4.79
CA LEU A 82 0.11 1.76 3.33
C LEU A 82 -1.22 2.37 2.88
N SER A 83 -2.31 2.10 3.60
CA SER A 83 -3.62 2.69 3.29
C SER A 83 -3.58 4.21 3.32
N ASP A 84 -2.95 4.79 4.33
CA ASP A 84 -2.86 6.24 4.51
C ASP A 84 -2.02 6.90 3.40
N ILE A 85 -0.91 6.28 3.00
CA ILE A 85 -0.05 6.77 1.90
C ILE A 85 -0.81 6.82 0.58
N TYR A 86 -1.52 5.73 0.25
CA TYR A 86 -2.20 5.61 -1.05
C TYR A 86 -3.57 6.29 -1.08
N LYS A 87 -4.23 6.47 0.07
CA LYS A 87 -5.50 7.21 0.16
C LYS A 87 -5.32 8.72 0.25
N LYS A 88 -4.17 9.20 0.69
CA LYS A 88 -3.93 10.65 0.79
C LYS A 88 -3.81 11.25 -0.62
N PRO A 89 -4.70 12.16 -1.05
CA PRO A 89 -4.45 12.96 -2.24
C PRO A 89 -3.18 13.77 -1.98
N SER A 90 -2.19 13.66 -2.87
CA SER A 90 -0.93 14.38 -2.72
C SER A 90 -1.22 15.87 -2.66
N THR A 91 -1.08 16.47 -1.49
CA THR A 91 -1.42 17.87 -1.22
C THR A 91 -0.32 18.81 -1.72
N ASN A 92 0.17 18.57 -2.94
CA ASN A 92 1.28 19.30 -3.55
C ASN A 92 1.13 19.59 -5.06
N ASN A 93 -0.04 19.38 -5.67
CA ASN A 93 -0.33 20.09 -6.91
C ASN A 93 -0.92 21.45 -6.54
N THR A 94 -0.04 22.44 -6.51
CA THR A 94 -0.40 23.85 -6.68
C THR A 94 -1.39 23.97 -7.84
N VAL A 95 -2.60 24.41 -7.51
CA VAL A 95 -3.43 25.34 -8.28
C VAL A 95 -3.09 25.42 -9.76
N ILE A 96 -3.93 24.82 -10.62
CA ILE A 96 -4.50 25.39 -11.85
C ILE A 96 -5.60 24.37 -12.26
N SER A 97 -6.80 24.52 -11.69
CA SER A 97 -8.01 24.08 -12.36
C SER A 97 -8.38 25.23 -13.28
N HIS A 98 -7.97 25.20 -14.55
CA HIS A 98 -8.60 26.08 -15.54
C HIS A 98 -10.03 25.55 -15.73
N GLU A 99 -10.98 26.21 -15.08
CA GLU A 99 -12.36 26.26 -15.55
C GLU A 99 -12.33 26.81 -16.98
N GLU A 100 -12.29 25.92 -17.97
CA GLU A 100 -12.82 26.22 -19.29
C GLU A 100 -14.33 25.91 -19.24
N THR A 101 -15.07 26.77 -18.53
CA THR A 101 -16.50 26.93 -18.76
C THR A 101 -16.66 27.66 -20.08
N ILE A 102 -16.71 26.90 -21.19
CA ILE A 102 -17.18 27.43 -22.46
C ILE A 102 -18.69 27.60 -22.32
N SER A 103 -19.09 28.76 -21.76
CA SER A 103 -20.45 29.25 -21.82
C SER A 103 -20.80 29.44 -23.29
N ILE A 104 -21.69 28.60 -23.80
CA ILE A 104 -22.41 28.84 -25.05
C ILE A 104 -23.40 29.99 -24.75
N GLU A 105 -22.92 31.23 -24.80
CA GLU A 105 -23.79 32.41 -24.89
C GLU A 105 -24.11 32.67 -26.36
N ASP A 106 -25.32 32.28 -26.71
CA ASP A 106 -26.35 33.03 -27.42
C ASP A 106 -25.94 34.14 -28.42
N GLY A 107 -26.61 34.13 -29.57
CA GLY A 107 -26.19 34.82 -30.79
C GLY A 107 -26.22 36.35 -30.75
N ARG A 108 -25.26 36.96 -31.48
CA ARG A 108 -25.40 38.26 -32.15
C ARG A 108 -24.26 38.52 -33.14
N TRP A 109 -24.52 38.41 -34.44
CA TRP A 109 -24.31 39.41 -35.53
C TRP A 109 -24.95 38.85 -36.81
#